data_AF-A0A7Y3DNQ9-F1
#
_entry.id   AF-A0A7Y3DNQ9-F1
#
_cell.length_a   1.000
_cell.length_b   1.000
_cell.length_c   1.000
_cell.angle_alpha   90.00
_cell.angle_beta   90.00
_cell.angle_gamma   90.00
#
_symmetry.space_group_name_H-M   'P 1'
#
loop_
_entity.id
_entity.type
_entity.pdbx_description
1 polymer ?
#
loop_
_entity_poly.entity_id
_entity_poly.type
_entity_poly.pdbx_seq_one_letter_code
_entity_poly.pdbx_strand_id
1 'polypeptide(L)'
;MPASTPKELRACIATDAQTSPSVFLADDSFAAWCYDHLSFREARAAFERDADPDECEQWGLTALAWKAQIEMALIALAAAERMKTLPPENKF
;
A
#
# COMPACT_ATOMS: atom_id res chain seq x y z
N MET A 1 -6.31 12.62 6.73
CA MET A 1 -7.27 11.83 5.92
C MET A 1 -6.47 10.77 5.19
N PRO A 2 -6.96 9.54 5.09
CA PRO A 2 -6.29 8.50 4.32
C PRO A 2 -6.27 8.87 2.83
N ALA A 3 -5.25 8.41 2.12
CA ALA A 3 -5.16 8.54 0.68
C ALA A 3 -6.27 7.71 0.03
N SER A 4 -6.92 8.27 -0.99
CA SER A 4 -7.99 7.56 -1.74
C SER A 4 -7.48 6.99 -3.06
N THR A 5 -6.27 7.38 -3.48
CA THR A 5 -5.66 6.93 -4.74
C THR A 5 -4.17 6.62 -4.58
N PRO A 6 -3.59 5.79 -5.47
CA PRO A 6 -2.14 5.54 -5.51
C PRO A 6 -1.31 6.82 -5.63
N LYS A 7 -1.81 7.81 -6.38
CA LYS A 7 -1.13 9.10 -6.59
C LYS A 7 -1.07 9.90 -5.30
N GLU A 8 -2.17 10.01 -4.58
CA GLU A 8 -2.24 10.71 -3.29
C GLU A 8 -1.34 10.03 -2.27
N LEU A 9 -1.36 8.69 -2.21
CA LEU A 9 -0.53 7.93 -1.29
C LEU A 9 0.97 8.22 -1.49
N ARG A 10 1.43 8.24 -2.75
CA ARG A 10 2.82 8.64 -3.08
C ARG A 10 3.12 10.06 -2.60
N ALA A 11 2.19 11.00 -2.76
CA ALA A 11 2.38 12.38 -2.32
C ALA A 11 2.46 12.49 -0.79
N CYS A 12 1.61 11.76 -0.06
CA CYS A 12 1.65 11.69 1.40
C CYS A 12 2.99 11.14 1.91
N ILE A 13 3.44 9.99 1.37
CA ILE A 13 4.71 9.36 1.75
C ILE A 13 5.91 10.25 1.37
N ALA A 14 5.86 10.93 0.23
CA ALA A 14 6.94 11.84 -0.17
C ALA A 14 7.02 13.08 0.73
N THR A 15 5.88 13.53 1.28
CA THR A 15 5.83 14.67 2.21
C THR A 15 6.36 14.28 3.59
N ASP A 16 6.08 13.05 4.04
CA ASP A 16 6.54 12.53 5.32
C ASP A 16 7.01 11.07 5.16
N ALA A 17 8.30 10.93 4.83
CA ALA A 17 8.94 9.64 4.62
C ALA A 17 9.33 8.92 5.93
N GLN A 18 9.20 9.59 7.08
CA GLN A 18 9.51 9.02 8.40
C GLN A 18 8.26 8.44 9.08
N THR A 19 7.07 8.86 8.65
CA THR A 19 5.80 8.29 9.09
C THR A 19 5.52 6.95 8.42
N SER A 20 4.99 6.00 9.20
CA SER A 20 4.59 4.69 8.68
C SER A 20 3.57 4.86 7.54
N PRO A 21 3.80 4.24 6.37
CA PRO A 21 2.93 4.40 5.21
C PRO A 21 1.52 3.85 5.44
N SER A 22 1.35 2.95 6.42
CA SER A 22 0.04 2.44 6.86
C SER A 22 -0.90 3.54 7.35
N VAL A 23 -0.38 4.64 7.92
CA VAL A 23 -1.17 5.78 8.42
C VAL A 23 -1.92 6.49 7.28
N PHE A 24 -1.45 6.35 6.05
CA PHE A 24 -2.06 6.94 4.87
C PHE A 24 -3.01 5.99 4.16
N LEU A 25 -3.10 4.72 4.57
CA LEU A 25 -4.11 3.79 4.06
C LEU A 25 -5.41 3.97 4.85
N ALA A 26 -6.55 3.76 4.20
CA ALA A 26 -7.82 3.77 4.90
C ALA A 26 -7.93 2.51 5.77
N ASP A 27 -8.41 2.69 7.00
CA ASP A 27 -8.75 1.56 7.88
C ASP A 27 -9.78 0.65 7.20
N ASP A 28 -9.68 -0.66 7.46
CA ASP A 28 -10.54 -1.71 6.87
C ASP A 28 -10.58 -1.72 5.33
N SER A 29 -9.61 -1.09 4.66
CA SER A 29 -9.49 -1.15 3.21
C SER A 29 -8.75 -2.40 2.75
N PHE A 30 -9.02 -2.83 1.51
CA PHE A 30 -8.27 -3.91 0.90
C PHE A 30 -6.77 -3.59 0.80
N ALA A 31 -6.39 -2.32 0.56
CA ALA A 31 -4.99 -1.91 0.57
C ALA A 31 -4.33 -2.10 1.94
N ALA A 32 -5.01 -1.74 3.03
CA ALA A 32 -4.51 -1.95 4.39
C ALA A 32 -4.37 -3.45 4.69
N TRP A 33 -5.37 -4.24 4.33
CA TRP A 33 -5.31 -5.70 4.48
C TRP A 33 -4.13 -6.31 3.70
N CYS A 34 -3.94 -5.94 2.43
CA CYS A 34 -2.81 -6.38 1.62
C CYS A 34 -1.46 -5.94 2.22
N TYR A 35 -1.37 -4.73 2.77
CA TYR A 35 -0.15 -4.25 3.40
C TYR A 35 0.25 -5.09 4.63
N ASP A 36 -0.74 -5.50 5.44
CA ASP A 36 -0.49 -6.27 6.66
C ASP A 36 -0.27 -7.77 6.39
N HIS A 37 -0.90 -8.32 5.34
CA HIS A 37 -0.95 -9.77 5.10
C HIS A 37 -0.07 -10.24 3.94
N LEU A 38 0.34 -9.36 3.03
CA LEU A 38 1.16 -9.73 1.86
C LEU A 38 2.59 -9.20 1.96
N SER A 39 3.53 -10.01 1.52
CA SER A 39 4.89 -9.55 1.21
C SER A 39 4.89 -8.68 -0.03
N PHE A 40 5.90 -7.80 -0.18
CA PHE A 40 6.08 -6.99 -1.39
C PHE A 40 6.05 -7.84 -2.68
N ARG A 41 6.63 -9.03 -2.66
CA ARG A 41 6.62 -9.97 -3.80
C ARG A 41 5.22 -10.49 -4.12
N GLU A 42 4.43 -10.82 -3.11
CA GLU A 42 3.07 -11.35 -3.26
C GLU A 42 2.13 -10.26 -3.78
N ALA A 43 2.21 -9.05 -3.20
CA ALA A 43 1.47 -7.90 -3.69
C ALA A 43 1.84 -7.55 -5.15
N ARG A 44 3.12 -7.73 -5.54
CA ARG A 44 3.56 -7.46 -6.92
C ARG A 44 3.00 -8.50 -7.89
N ALA A 45 3.04 -9.77 -7.54
CA ALA A 45 2.40 -10.82 -8.31
C ALA A 45 0.89 -10.58 -8.42
N ALA A 46 0.25 -10.11 -7.34
CA ALA A 46 -1.16 -9.75 -7.33
C ALA A 46 -1.48 -8.58 -8.29
N PHE A 47 -0.59 -7.59 -8.39
CA PHE A 47 -0.76 -6.48 -9.32
C PHE A 47 -0.60 -6.89 -10.79
N GLU A 48 0.28 -7.84 -11.06
CA GLU A 48 0.55 -8.34 -12.42
C GLU A 48 -0.57 -9.23 -12.97
N ARG A 49 -1.34 -9.89 -12.10
CA ARG A 49 -2.53 -10.67 -12.49
C ARG A 49 -3.75 -9.80 -12.77
N ASP A 50 -4.74 -10.44 -13.38
CA ASP A 50 -6.09 -9.91 -13.44
C ASP A 50 -6.72 -9.88 -12.05
N ALA A 51 -7.70 -8.98 -11.88
CA ALA A 51 -8.43 -8.87 -10.63
C ALA A 51 -9.12 -10.19 -10.32
N ASP A 52 -8.95 -10.65 -9.08
CA ASP A 52 -9.62 -11.84 -8.62
C ASP A 52 -11.10 -11.52 -8.35
N PRO A 53 -12.04 -12.23 -9.00
CA PRO A 53 -13.46 -11.97 -8.86
C PRO A 53 -13.97 -12.25 -7.44
N ASP A 54 -13.41 -13.24 -6.74
CA ASP A 54 -13.80 -13.58 -5.37
C ASP A 54 -13.35 -12.47 -4.40
N GLU A 55 -12.12 -11.98 -4.57
CA GLU A 55 -11.63 -10.82 -3.79
C GLU A 55 -12.42 -9.55 -4.13
N CYS A 56 -12.77 -9.33 -5.39
CA CYS A 56 -13.61 -8.20 -5.80
C CYS A 56 -14.99 -8.26 -5.13
N GLU A 57 -15.64 -9.43 -5.11
CA GLU A 57 -16.94 -9.62 -4.47
C GLU A 57 -16.84 -9.43 -2.94
N GLN A 58 -15.88 -10.10 -2.30
CA GLN A 58 -15.67 -10.04 -0.86
C GLN A 58 -15.47 -8.60 -0.35
N TRP A 59 -14.72 -7.80 -1.09
CA TRP A 59 -14.38 -6.43 -0.72
C TRP A 59 -15.30 -5.37 -1.36
N GLY A 60 -16.30 -5.79 -2.15
CA GLY A 60 -17.21 -4.88 -2.86
C GLY A 60 -16.49 -3.95 -3.86
N LEU A 61 -15.40 -4.43 -4.46
CA LEU A 61 -14.55 -3.66 -5.37
C LEU A 61 -14.85 -3.99 -6.83
N THR A 62 -14.72 -2.98 -7.69
CA THR A 62 -14.56 -3.24 -9.12
C THR A 62 -13.15 -3.76 -9.39
N ALA A 63 -12.95 -4.47 -10.51
CA ALA A 63 -11.60 -4.91 -10.93
C ALA A 63 -10.58 -3.76 -10.97
N LEU A 64 -11.00 -2.56 -11.39
CA LEU A 64 -10.16 -1.38 -11.41
C LEU A 64 -9.82 -0.89 -9.99
N ALA A 65 -10.81 -0.83 -9.10
CA ALA A 65 -10.60 -0.41 -7.72
C ALA A 65 -9.73 -1.41 -6.96
N TRP A 66 -9.93 -2.70 -7.18
CA TRP A 66 -9.08 -3.77 -6.65
C TRP A 66 -7.61 -3.60 -7.05
N LYS A 67 -7.36 -3.32 -8.33
CA LYS A 67 -5.99 -3.12 -8.83
C LYS A 67 -5.35 -1.84 -8.27
N ALA A 68 -6.14 -0.78 -8.10
CA ALA A 68 -5.68 0.45 -7.45
C ALA A 68 -5.34 0.25 -5.97
N GLN A 69 -6.12 -0.56 -5.24
CA GLN A 69 -5.88 -0.89 -3.83
C GLN A 69 -4.59 -1.71 -3.67
N ILE A 70 -4.33 -2.67 -4.57
CA ILE A 70 -3.05 -3.40 -4.57
C ILE A 70 -1.88 -2.48 -4.91
N GLU A 71 -2.04 -1.57 -5.86
CA GLU A 71 -1.00 -0.57 -6.16
C GLU A 71 -0.69 0.27 -4.92
N MET A 72 -1.71 0.67 -4.16
CA MET A 72 -1.54 1.39 -2.90
C MET A 72 -0.78 0.56 -1.86
N ALA A 73 -1.14 -0.71 -1.67
CA ALA A 73 -0.42 -1.61 -0.78
C ALA A 73 1.05 -1.77 -1.20
N LEU A 74 1.33 -1.89 -2.50
CA LEU A 74 2.69 -1.96 -3.04
C LEU A 74 3.51 -0.71 -2.76
N ILE A 75 2.92 0.47 -2.94
CA ILE A 75 3.56 1.75 -2.64
C ILE A 75 3.90 1.81 -1.14
N ALA A 76 2.96 1.41 -0.28
CA ALA A 76 3.16 1.41 1.17
C ALA A 76 4.24 0.40 1.59
N LEU A 77 4.21 -0.83 1.07
CA LEU A 77 5.24 -1.85 1.33
C LEU A 77 6.63 -1.39 0.87
N ALA A 78 6.73 -0.79 -0.33
CA ALA A 78 7.98 -0.24 -0.82
C ALA A 78 8.52 0.88 0.08
N ALA A 79 7.64 1.75 0.60
CA ALA A 79 8.03 2.81 1.53
C ALA A 79 8.52 2.24 2.87
N ALA A 80 7.81 1.25 3.42
CA ALA A 80 8.19 0.58 4.67
C ALA A 80 9.55 -0.12 4.56
N GLU A 81 9.82 -0.81 3.43
CA GLU A 81 11.13 -1.41 3.18
C GLU A 81 12.24 -0.34 3.11
N ARG A 82 11.99 0.79 2.45
CA ARG A 82 12.95 1.91 2.41
C ARG A 82 13.25 2.44 3.81
N MET A 83 12.23 2.61 4.66
CA MET A 83 12.39 3.05 6.05
C MET A 83 13.27 2.09 6.86
N LYS A 84 13.11 0.77 6.70
CA LYS A 84 13.95 -0.24 7.38
C LYS A 84 15.42 -0.17 6.95
N THR A 85 15.68 0.25 5.71
CA THR A 85 17.04 0.36 5.16
C THR A 85 17.71 1.71 5.43
N LEU A 86 16.99 2.71 5.97
CA LEU A 86 17.60 3.98 6.36
C LEU A 86 18.44 3.77 7.63
N PRO A 87 19.73 4.16 7.64
CA PRO A 87 20.53 4.10 8.86
C PRO A 87 19.95 5.04 9.92
N PRO A 88 19.98 4.67 11.22
CA PRO A 88 19.54 5.57 12.28
C PRO A 88 20.42 6.83 12.22
N GLU A 89 19.79 7.99 12.08
CA GLU A 89 20.49 9.26 12.00
C GLU A 89 21.37 9.44 13.25
N ASN A 90 22.67 9.59 12.98
CA ASN A 90 23.74 9.80 13.95
C ASN A 90 23.44 11.08 14.73
N LYS A 91 22.84 10.95 15.92
CA LYS A 91 22.69 12.08 16.86
C LYS A 91 24.10 12.45 17.34
N PHE A 92 24.63 13.55 16.79
CA PHE A 92 25.83 14.22 17.26
C PHE A 92 25.62 14.82 18.65
#